data_AF-A0AAE0NIL8-F1
#
_entry.id   AF-A0AAE0NIL8-F1
#
_cell.length_a   1.000
_cell.length_b   1.000
_cell.length_c   1.000
_cell.angle_alpha   90.00
_cell.angle_beta   90.00
_cell.angle_gamma   90.00
#
_symmetry.space_group_name_H-M   'P 1'
#
loop_
_entity.id
_entity.type
_entity.pdbx_description
1 polymer ?
#
loop_
_entity_poly.entity_id
_entity_poly.type
_entity_poly.pdbx_seq_one_letter_code
_entity_poly.pdbx_strand_id
1 'polypeptide(L)'
;GSAYGTELQVAQCSASTPSIQAGCVAATMMLHVTPEAHGYFENMWAWVADHDLGDPENTQTTVAVARGMLIESQGPNWLYATASEHSMSYQYNFVNASNTIAGIIQTEPPYYQATEATQSPGPFNTSRPYPGGPVFPDSSCNGTDLLCNISWAAMIQSTANVTIAGASLYSWFDNYNEACVDTQT
;
A
#
# COMPACT_ATOMS: atom_id res chain seq x y z
N GLY A 1 -11.84 -3.14 -2.96
CA GLY A 1 -12.48 -4.33 -2.38
C GLY A 1 -13.78 -3.91 -1.72
N SER A 2 -14.39 -4.80 -0.94
CA SER A 2 -15.44 -4.50 0.06
C SER A 2 -16.59 -3.58 -0.40
N ALA A 3 -16.95 -3.66 -1.68
CA ALA A 3 -18.13 -3.03 -2.27
C ALA A 3 -19.02 -4.14 -2.84
N TYR A 4 -20.32 -3.92 -2.96
CA TYR A 4 -21.23 -4.95 -3.48
C TYR A 4 -20.71 -5.55 -4.81
N GLY A 5 -20.67 -6.88 -4.89
CA GLY A 5 -20.22 -7.62 -6.07
C GLY A 5 -18.71 -7.89 -6.14
N THR A 6 -17.89 -7.39 -5.22
CA THR A 6 -16.45 -7.71 -5.22
C THR A 6 -16.12 -9.08 -4.61
N GLU A 7 -17.07 -9.71 -3.91
CA GLU A 7 -16.86 -10.94 -3.10
C GLU A 7 -15.72 -10.81 -2.08
N LEU A 8 -15.48 -9.59 -1.60
CA LEU A 8 -14.42 -9.21 -0.68
C LEU A 8 -14.99 -8.42 0.50
N GLN A 9 -16.22 -8.72 0.92
CA GLN A 9 -16.93 -8.06 2.01
C GLN A 9 -16.55 -8.68 3.37
N VAL A 10 -17.10 -8.14 4.46
CA VAL A 10 -16.88 -8.65 5.83
C VAL A 10 -17.21 -10.14 5.97
N ALA A 11 -18.19 -10.65 5.21
CA ALA A 11 -18.57 -12.05 5.21
C ALA A 11 -17.46 -13.00 4.72
N GLN A 12 -16.59 -12.54 3.83
CA GLN A 12 -15.46 -13.31 3.29
C GLN A 12 -14.14 -12.94 3.96
N CYS A 13 -13.97 -11.65 4.29
CA CYS A 13 -12.70 -11.03 4.64
C CYS A 13 -12.72 -10.36 6.01
N SER A 14 -13.38 -10.96 7.00
CA SER A 14 -13.47 -10.42 8.36
C SER A 14 -12.09 -10.12 8.97
N ALA A 15 -11.93 -8.92 9.54
CA ALA A 15 -10.77 -8.54 10.35
C ALA A 15 -10.55 -9.44 11.58
N SER A 16 -11.60 -10.14 12.06
CA SER A 16 -11.49 -11.06 13.20
C SER A 16 -10.73 -12.35 12.89
N THR A 17 -10.44 -12.63 11.63
CA THR A 17 -9.68 -13.81 11.23
C THR A 17 -8.19 -13.49 11.28
N PRO A 18 -7.37 -14.23 12.07
CA PRO A 18 -5.98 -13.86 12.37
C PRO A 18 -4.99 -14.18 11.22
N SER A 19 -5.45 -14.15 9.97
CA SER A 19 -4.65 -14.38 8.76
C SER A 19 -5.38 -13.90 7.51
N ILE A 20 -4.60 -13.58 6.47
CA ILE A 20 -5.14 -13.20 5.15
C ILE A 20 -5.71 -14.45 4.49
N GLN A 21 -7.03 -14.48 4.29
CA GLN A 21 -7.69 -15.60 3.61
C GLN A 21 -7.35 -15.61 2.11
N ALA A 22 -7.22 -16.81 1.53
CA ALA A 22 -6.88 -16.94 0.10
C ALA A 22 -7.89 -16.24 -0.82
N GLY A 23 -9.18 -16.27 -0.47
CA GLY A 23 -10.23 -15.54 -1.19
C GLY A 23 -10.18 -14.02 -1.05
N CYS A 24 -9.35 -13.50 -0.13
CA CYS A 24 -9.21 -12.07 0.15
C CYS A 24 -7.98 -11.44 -0.50
N VAL A 25 -7.26 -12.20 -1.33
CA VAL A 25 -6.13 -11.71 -2.14
C VAL A 25 -6.66 -11.17 -3.46
N ALA A 26 -6.65 -9.85 -3.63
CA ALA A 26 -7.39 -9.17 -4.70
C ALA A 26 -6.56 -8.82 -5.94
N ALA A 27 -5.32 -8.35 -5.78
CA ALA A 27 -4.51 -7.87 -6.91
C ALA A 27 -2.99 -7.85 -6.61
N THR A 28 -2.19 -7.72 -7.66
CA THR A 28 -0.72 -7.64 -7.56
C THR A 28 -0.15 -6.22 -7.65
N MET A 29 -0.91 -5.26 -8.18
CA MET A 29 -0.54 -3.85 -8.38
C MET A 29 -1.81 -3.03 -8.64
N MET A 30 -1.93 -1.83 -8.05
CA MET A 30 -3.05 -0.91 -8.32
C MET A 30 -2.81 -0.04 -9.56
N LEU A 31 -1.60 0.50 -9.70
CA LEU A 31 -1.20 1.31 -10.87
C LEU A 31 0.26 1.03 -11.23
N HIS A 32 0.54 0.87 -12.53
CA HIS A 32 1.90 0.78 -13.05
C HIS A 32 2.09 1.77 -14.21
N VAL A 33 2.85 2.84 -13.96
CA VAL A 33 3.29 3.78 -14.99
C VAL A 33 4.65 3.31 -15.50
N THR A 34 4.63 2.59 -16.62
CA THR A 34 5.82 1.93 -17.21
C THR A 34 6.87 2.95 -17.69
N PRO A 35 8.12 2.53 -17.98
CA PRO A 35 9.20 3.45 -18.35
C PRO A 35 8.87 4.39 -19.52
N GLU A 36 8.13 3.91 -20.52
CA GLU A 36 7.73 4.66 -21.72
C GLU A 36 6.38 5.40 -21.57
N ALA A 37 5.61 5.09 -20.54
CA ALA A 37 4.33 5.74 -20.29
C ALA A 37 4.55 7.15 -19.72
N HIS A 38 3.54 8.00 -19.79
CA HIS A 38 3.49 9.30 -19.12
C HIS A 38 2.03 9.65 -18.86
N GLY A 39 1.73 10.47 -17.86
CA GLY A 39 0.34 10.72 -17.49
C GLY A 39 0.08 11.89 -16.56
N TYR A 40 -1.15 12.37 -16.62
CA TYR A 40 -1.73 13.31 -15.66
C TYR A 40 -2.78 12.56 -14.84
N PHE A 41 -2.51 12.39 -13.56
CA PHE A 41 -3.35 11.69 -12.60
C PHE A 41 -3.80 12.70 -11.55
N GLU A 42 -5.09 13.02 -11.54
CA GLU A 42 -5.67 13.95 -10.58
C GLU A 42 -6.86 13.31 -9.90
N ASN A 43 -6.99 13.51 -8.58
CA ASN A 43 -8.09 12.96 -7.79
C ASN A 43 -8.24 11.43 -7.96
N MET A 44 -7.11 10.73 -7.97
CA MET A 44 -7.06 9.28 -8.08
C MET A 44 -6.80 8.65 -6.73
N TRP A 45 -7.66 7.70 -6.37
CA TRP A 45 -7.56 6.96 -5.12
C TRP A 45 -7.34 5.46 -5.40
N ALA A 46 -6.11 4.99 -5.21
CA ALA A 46 -5.77 3.57 -5.22
C ALA A 46 -6.01 2.97 -3.84
N TRP A 47 -7.28 2.67 -3.56
CA TRP A 47 -7.72 2.17 -2.27
C TRP A 47 -7.83 0.65 -2.23
N VAL A 48 -7.11 0.03 -1.29
CA VAL A 48 -7.30 -1.36 -0.91
C VAL A 48 -8.18 -1.37 0.33
N ALA A 49 -9.27 -2.14 0.30
CA ALA A 49 -10.33 -1.93 1.27
C ALA A 49 -9.94 -2.34 2.70
N ASP A 50 -9.99 -1.38 3.62
CA ASP A 50 -9.78 -1.57 5.05
C ASP A 50 -11.10 -1.83 5.82
N HIS A 51 -12.25 -1.48 5.23
CA HIS A 51 -13.58 -1.74 5.77
C HIS A 51 -14.63 -2.03 4.66
N ASP A 52 -15.79 -2.54 5.07
CA ASP A 52 -16.92 -2.83 4.19
C ASP A 52 -17.81 -1.61 3.94
N LEU A 53 -17.82 -1.13 2.68
CA LEU A 53 -18.61 0.03 2.25
C LEU A 53 -20.12 -0.24 2.28
N GLY A 54 -20.53 -1.51 2.28
CA GLY A 54 -21.93 -1.91 2.31
C GLY A 54 -22.46 -2.17 3.72
N ASP A 55 -21.59 -2.18 4.73
CA ASP A 55 -21.95 -2.46 6.12
C ASP A 55 -22.21 -1.16 6.90
N PRO A 56 -23.41 -0.94 7.46
CA PRO A 56 -23.70 0.26 8.25
C PRO A 56 -22.78 0.47 9.46
N GLU A 57 -22.21 -0.60 10.01
CA GLU A 57 -21.26 -0.53 11.13
C GLU A 57 -19.83 -0.19 10.68
N ASN A 58 -19.58 -0.06 9.36
CA ASN A 58 -18.25 0.11 8.76
C ASN A 58 -17.23 -0.92 9.27
N THR A 59 -17.65 -2.19 9.36
CA THR A 59 -16.77 -3.23 9.92
C THR A 59 -15.51 -3.39 9.09
N GLN A 60 -14.36 -3.45 9.76
CA GLN A 60 -13.05 -3.62 9.14
C GLN A 60 -12.93 -4.98 8.41
N THR A 61 -12.18 -4.97 7.31
CA THR A 61 -11.93 -6.14 6.46
C THR A 61 -10.44 -6.33 6.16
N THR A 62 -9.98 -7.57 6.12
CA THR A 62 -8.62 -7.96 5.70
C THR A 62 -8.63 -8.28 4.20
N VAL A 63 -8.41 -7.29 3.34
CA VAL A 63 -8.22 -7.46 1.89
C VAL A 63 -6.77 -7.18 1.51
N ALA A 64 -6.14 -8.09 0.76
CA ALA A 64 -4.72 -8.00 0.42
C ALA A 64 -4.49 -7.65 -1.06
N VAL A 65 -3.74 -6.57 -1.29
CA VAL A 65 -3.14 -6.23 -2.58
C VAL A 65 -1.64 -6.02 -2.38
N ALA A 66 -0.83 -6.54 -3.30
CA ALA A 66 0.61 -6.56 -3.08
C ALA A 66 1.24 -5.16 -3.08
N ARG A 67 0.82 -4.28 -3.99
CA ARG A 67 1.51 -3.03 -4.34
C ARG A 67 0.50 -1.95 -4.74
N GLY A 68 0.77 -0.72 -4.33
CA GLY A 68 -0.02 0.45 -4.71
C GLY A 68 0.36 0.93 -6.12
N MET A 69 1.01 2.09 -6.19
CA MET A 69 1.42 2.73 -7.43
C MET A 69 2.94 2.56 -7.67
N LEU A 70 3.30 1.95 -8.81
CA LEU A 70 4.67 1.89 -9.31
C LEU A 70 4.85 2.88 -10.46
N ILE A 71 5.84 3.77 -10.32
CA ILE A 71 6.19 4.79 -11.32
C ILE A 71 7.63 4.55 -11.75
N GLU A 72 7.81 4.13 -13.00
CA GLU A 72 9.11 3.97 -13.67
C GLU A 72 9.31 4.95 -14.83
N SER A 73 8.24 5.66 -15.17
CA SER A 73 8.19 6.60 -16.30
C SER A 73 9.28 7.66 -16.26
N GLN A 74 9.85 7.95 -17.43
CA GLN A 74 10.77 9.07 -17.65
C GLN A 74 10.07 10.44 -17.76
N GLY A 75 8.75 10.43 -17.64
CA GLY A 75 7.88 11.61 -17.62
C GLY A 75 7.53 12.18 -19.00
N PRO A 76 6.76 13.28 -19.02
CA PRO A 76 6.33 14.02 -17.84
C PRO A 76 5.19 13.32 -17.08
N ASN A 77 5.23 13.33 -15.74
CA ASN A 77 4.11 12.85 -14.93
C ASN A 77 3.63 13.90 -13.93
N TRP A 78 2.32 13.95 -13.73
CA TRP A 78 1.67 14.76 -12.70
C TRP A 78 0.77 13.87 -11.87
N LEU A 79 0.99 13.84 -10.56
CA LEU A 79 0.17 13.12 -9.58
C LEU A 79 -0.39 14.16 -8.61
N TYR A 80 -1.51 14.78 -8.96
CA TYR A 80 -2.14 15.81 -8.16
C TYR A 80 -3.23 15.24 -7.27
N ALA A 81 -3.10 15.45 -5.95
CA ALA A 81 -4.07 14.96 -4.96
C ALA A 81 -4.38 13.46 -5.14
N THR A 82 -3.35 12.64 -5.30
CA THR A 82 -3.49 11.19 -5.39
C THR A 82 -3.31 10.55 -4.02
N ALA A 83 -4.08 9.50 -3.74
CA ALA A 83 -3.88 8.66 -2.56
C ALA A 83 -3.67 7.21 -2.97
N SER A 84 -2.79 6.51 -2.25
CA SER A 84 -2.62 5.06 -2.37
C SER A 84 -2.53 4.48 -0.98
N GLU A 85 -3.36 3.49 -0.68
CA GLU A 85 -3.51 3.03 0.70
C GLU A 85 -3.64 1.51 0.78
N HIS A 86 -3.21 0.99 1.93
CA HIS A 86 -3.37 -0.38 2.41
C HIS A 86 -2.81 -1.48 1.51
N SER A 87 -1.89 -1.14 0.60
CA SER A 87 -1.10 -2.14 -0.12
C SER A 87 -0.04 -2.75 0.78
N MET A 88 0.22 -4.05 0.67
CA MET A 88 1.11 -4.77 1.59
C MET A 88 2.58 -4.33 1.48
N SER A 89 3.10 -4.15 0.27
CA SER A 89 4.55 -3.90 0.09
C SER A 89 4.89 -2.41 0.13
N TYR A 90 4.14 -1.59 -0.60
CA TYR A 90 4.31 -0.14 -0.63
C TYR A 90 3.06 0.53 -1.19
N GLN A 91 2.88 1.81 -0.86
CA GLN A 91 1.83 2.65 -1.45
C GLN A 91 2.34 3.36 -2.71
N TYR A 92 3.50 4.02 -2.63
CA TYR A 92 4.17 4.61 -3.79
C TYR A 92 5.58 4.06 -3.96
N ASN A 93 5.94 3.74 -5.20
CA ASN A 93 7.32 3.39 -5.55
C ASN A 93 7.75 4.13 -6.82
N PHE A 94 8.69 5.05 -6.69
CA PHE A 94 9.33 5.77 -7.78
C PHE A 94 10.70 5.14 -8.04
N VAL A 95 10.86 4.41 -9.13
CA VAL A 95 12.07 3.63 -9.44
C VAL A 95 12.57 3.98 -10.82
N ASN A 96 13.81 4.45 -10.92
CA ASN A 96 14.39 4.95 -12.16
C ASN A 96 13.55 6.06 -12.83
N ALA A 97 12.57 6.64 -12.12
CA ALA A 97 11.63 7.59 -12.66
C ALA A 97 12.27 8.97 -12.89
N SER A 98 11.75 9.70 -13.87
CA SER A 98 12.16 11.06 -14.13
C SER A 98 11.00 12.01 -14.42
N ASN A 99 11.27 13.31 -14.32
CA ASN A 99 10.38 14.41 -14.70
C ASN A 99 8.94 14.23 -14.16
N THR A 100 8.83 14.04 -12.85
CA THR A 100 7.56 13.75 -12.18
C THR A 100 7.30 14.77 -11.07
N ILE A 101 6.12 15.35 -11.04
CA ILE A 101 5.63 16.10 -9.89
C ILE A 101 4.45 15.34 -9.27
N ALA A 102 4.49 15.18 -7.96
CA ALA A 102 3.41 14.63 -7.16
C ALA A 102 3.08 15.61 -6.02
N GLY A 103 1.83 15.76 -5.64
CA GLY A 103 1.47 16.58 -4.49
C GLY A 103 -0.01 17.00 -4.45
N ILE A 104 -0.65 17.06 -3.28
CA ILE A 104 -0.25 16.36 -2.06
C ILE A 104 -0.47 14.84 -2.30
N ILE A 105 0.47 13.99 -1.89
CA ILE A 105 0.25 12.53 -1.84
C ILE A 105 -0.23 12.10 -0.46
N GLN A 106 -1.05 11.06 -0.39
CA GLN A 106 -1.54 10.52 0.87
C GLN A 106 -1.39 8.98 0.92
N THR A 107 -0.97 8.45 2.06
CA THR A 107 -0.84 7.00 2.28
C THR A 107 -1.25 6.52 3.66
N GLU A 108 -1.79 5.31 3.73
CA GLU A 108 -1.92 4.49 4.95
C GLU A 108 -1.39 3.07 4.71
N PRO A 109 -0.72 2.42 5.68
CA PRO A 109 -0.43 0.99 5.62
C PRO A 109 -1.72 0.18 5.88
N PRO A 110 -1.74 -1.11 5.50
CA PRO A 110 -2.85 -2.00 5.88
C PRO A 110 -2.89 -2.21 7.40
N TYR A 111 -4.08 -2.06 7.99
CA TYR A 111 -4.26 -2.08 9.45
C TYR A 111 -3.91 -3.42 10.10
N TYR A 112 -3.98 -4.50 9.33
CA TYR A 112 -3.74 -5.86 9.79
C TYR A 112 -2.27 -6.25 9.93
N GLN A 113 -1.30 -5.39 9.55
CA GLN A 113 0.13 -5.73 9.62
C GLN A 113 0.66 -5.83 11.07
N ALA A 114 1.97 -6.06 11.24
CA ALA A 114 2.62 -6.31 12.54
C ALA A 114 2.33 -7.67 13.21
N THR A 115 2.00 -8.71 12.42
CA THR A 115 1.98 -10.11 12.88
C THR A 115 2.68 -11.05 11.90
N GLU A 116 3.12 -12.23 12.35
CA GLU A 116 3.74 -13.23 11.47
C GLU A 116 2.82 -13.68 10.33
N ALA A 117 1.50 -13.72 10.56
CA ALA A 117 0.51 -14.20 9.61
C ALA A 117 0.13 -13.15 8.55
N THR A 118 0.48 -11.89 8.77
CA THR A 118 0.02 -10.74 7.97
C THR A 118 1.12 -9.78 7.55
N GLN A 119 2.37 -10.05 7.95
CA GLN A 119 3.56 -9.30 7.52
C GLN A 119 3.81 -9.40 6.01
N SER A 120 4.54 -8.44 5.47
CA SER A 120 4.96 -8.43 4.07
C SER A 120 6.10 -9.42 3.79
N PRO A 121 6.15 -10.03 2.59
CA PRO A 121 5.23 -9.85 1.46
C PRO A 121 3.98 -10.73 1.57
N GLY A 122 3.81 -11.46 2.68
CA GLY A 122 2.67 -12.34 2.95
C GLY A 122 2.37 -13.31 1.80
N PRO A 123 1.13 -13.35 1.28
CA PRO A 123 0.74 -14.24 0.19
C PRO A 123 1.43 -13.93 -1.16
N PHE A 124 2.21 -12.86 -1.25
CA PHE A 124 2.86 -12.39 -2.48
C PHE A 124 4.34 -12.75 -2.58
N ASN A 125 4.87 -13.63 -1.70
CA ASN A 125 6.27 -14.05 -1.71
C ASN A 125 6.75 -14.67 -3.04
N THR A 126 5.84 -15.28 -3.80
CA THR A 126 6.08 -15.90 -5.11
C THR A 126 5.55 -15.05 -6.27
N SER A 127 5.04 -13.84 -5.98
CA SER A 127 4.53 -12.94 -7.00
C SER A 127 5.66 -12.42 -7.91
N ARG A 128 5.30 -12.05 -9.15
CA ARG A 128 6.24 -11.44 -10.10
C ARG A 128 6.99 -10.28 -9.43
N PRO A 129 8.33 -10.28 -9.44
CA PRO A 129 9.10 -9.14 -8.96
C PRO A 129 8.94 -7.96 -9.93
N TYR A 130 8.93 -6.75 -9.36
CA TYR A 130 8.99 -5.49 -10.09
C TYR A 130 10.27 -4.74 -9.72
N PRO A 131 10.85 -3.95 -10.62
CA PRO A 131 12.05 -3.18 -10.33
C PRO A 131 11.89 -2.32 -9.07
N GLY A 132 12.94 -2.32 -8.25
CA GLY A 132 12.99 -1.55 -7.00
C GLY A 132 11.91 -1.90 -5.97
N GLY A 133 11.32 -3.10 -6.03
CA GLY A 133 10.48 -3.61 -4.95
C GLY A 133 11.28 -3.79 -3.65
N PRO A 134 10.65 -3.62 -2.46
CA PRO A 134 11.32 -3.86 -1.20
C PRO A 134 11.63 -5.35 -1.02
N VAL A 135 12.67 -5.65 -0.26
CA VAL A 135 13.02 -7.02 0.15
C VAL A 135 12.54 -7.22 1.57
N PHE A 136 11.89 -8.35 1.82
CA PHE A 136 11.39 -8.76 3.13
C PHE A 136 11.92 -10.17 3.45
N PRO A 137 12.62 -10.39 4.57
CA PRO A 137 13.06 -9.37 5.53
C PRO A 137 14.11 -8.42 4.97
N ASP A 138 13.97 -7.14 5.29
CA ASP A 138 14.93 -6.11 4.93
C ASP A 138 16.17 -6.25 5.82
N SER A 139 17.29 -6.68 5.22
CA SER A 139 18.55 -6.88 5.94
C SER A 139 19.19 -5.60 6.47
N SER A 140 18.71 -4.43 6.04
CA SER A 140 19.13 -3.12 6.56
C SER A 140 18.31 -2.66 7.76
N CYS A 141 17.17 -3.29 8.03
CA CYS A 141 16.32 -2.94 9.16
C CYS A 141 16.88 -3.50 10.47
N ASN A 142 17.08 -2.63 11.45
CA ASN A 142 17.59 -2.99 12.79
C ASN A 142 16.46 -3.11 13.82
N GLY A 143 15.32 -3.66 13.41
CA GLY A 143 14.14 -3.89 14.24
C GLY A 143 13.78 -5.37 14.31
N THR A 144 12.64 -5.68 14.95
CA THR A 144 12.06 -7.03 14.87
C THR A 144 11.43 -7.26 13.50
N ASP A 145 11.34 -8.50 13.04
CA ASP A 145 10.70 -8.85 11.76
C ASP A 145 9.32 -8.20 11.59
N LEU A 146 8.51 -8.13 12.66
CA LEU A 146 7.18 -7.51 12.63
C LEU A 146 7.17 -6.00 12.33
N LEU A 147 8.26 -5.30 12.67
CA LEU A 147 8.44 -3.87 12.41
C LEU A 147 9.16 -3.62 11.08
N CYS A 148 9.94 -4.59 10.61
CA CYS A 148 10.69 -4.50 9.36
C CYS A 148 9.87 -4.97 8.15
N ASN A 149 8.97 -5.93 8.34
CA ASN A 149 8.16 -6.54 7.29
C ASN A 149 6.79 -5.86 7.18
N ILE A 150 6.81 -4.53 7.09
CA ILE A 150 5.64 -3.67 6.98
C ILE A 150 5.63 -2.93 5.64
N SER A 151 4.49 -2.35 5.27
CA SER A 151 4.37 -1.59 4.03
C SER A 151 5.14 -0.28 4.07
N TRP A 152 5.76 0.08 2.95
CA TRP A 152 6.38 1.40 2.77
C TRP A 152 5.38 2.44 2.31
N ALA A 153 5.34 3.61 2.96
CA ALA A 153 4.53 4.73 2.50
C ALA A 153 4.96 5.21 1.09
N ALA A 154 6.23 5.60 0.95
CA ALA A 154 6.80 5.98 -0.33
C ALA A 154 8.25 5.50 -0.43
N MET A 155 8.61 4.92 -1.57
CA MET A 155 9.98 4.55 -1.91
C MET A 155 10.45 5.36 -3.11
N ILE A 156 11.69 5.87 -3.03
CA ILE A 156 12.30 6.73 -4.05
C ILE A 156 13.69 6.20 -4.34
N GLN A 157 13.89 5.66 -5.53
CA GLN A 157 15.12 4.93 -5.87
C GLN A 157 15.59 5.32 -7.27
N SER A 158 16.86 5.74 -7.38
CA SER A 158 17.51 6.04 -8.66
C SER A 158 16.75 7.03 -9.56
N THR A 159 16.08 8.03 -8.98
CA THR A 159 15.25 9.00 -9.70
C THR A 159 15.98 10.28 -10.07
N ALA A 160 15.52 10.99 -11.09
CA ALA A 160 15.98 12.34 -11.44
C ALA A 160 14.78 13.30 -11.63
N ASN A 161 14.86 14.57 -11.22
CA ASN A 161 13.77 15.54 -11.42
C ASN A 161 12.38 15.05 -10.90
N VAL A 162 12.35 14.36 -9.77
CA VAL A 162 11.11 13.98 -9.07
C VAL A 162 10.87 14.94 -7.91
N THR A 163 9.69 15.55 -7.85
CA THR A 163 9.28 16.46 -6.77
C THR A 163 8.01 15.95 -6.12
N ILE A 164 8.02 15.81 -4.79
CA ILE A 164 6.83 15.55 -3.98
C ILE A 164 6.49 16.85 -3.22
N ALA A 165 5.58 17.64 -3.76
CA ALA A 165 5.14 18.93 -3.24
C ALA A 165 4.05 18.75 -2.17
N GLY A 166 4.40 18.04 -1.09
CA GLY A 166 3.52 17.75 0.04
C GLY A 166 3.14 16.27 0.13
N ALA A 167 3.18 15.73 1.34
CA ALA A 167 2.85 14.34 1.63
C ALA A 167 2.18 14.24 3.00
N SER A 168 1.21 13.34 3.13
CA SER A 168 0.57 12.97 4.38
C SER A 168 0.60 11.45 4.49
N LEU A 169 1.53 10.93 5.28
CA LEU A 169 1.86 9.51 5.34
C LEU A 169 1.52 9.02 6.75
N TYR A 170 0.39 8.35 6.90
CA TYR A 170 -0.14 7.93 8.19
C TYR A 170 0.23 6.49 8.53
N SER A 171 0.16 6.15 9.80
CA SER A 171 0.23 4.78 10.32
C SER A 171 -0.52 4.74 11.65
N TRP A 172 -1.63 4.01 11.69
CA TRP A 172 -2.59 4.09 12.79
C TRP A 172 -2.68 2.82 13.64
N PHE A 173 -2.33 1.66 13.09
CA PHE A 173 -2.62 0.37 13.71
C PHE A 173 -1.41 -0.56 13.69
N ASP A 174 -1.31 -1.36 14.75
CA ASP A 174 -0.61 -2.63 14.77
C ASP A 174 -1.64 -3.75 14.92
N ASN A 175 -1.89 -4.52 13.86
CA ASN A 175 -2.87 -5.62 13.83
C ASN A 175 -4.26 -5.20 14.36
N TYR A 176 -4.83 -4.15 13.76
CA TYR A 176 -6.09 -3.51 14.14
C TYR A 176 -6.11 -2.91 15.56
N ASN A 177 -4.98 -2.84 16.26
CA ASN A 177 -4.86 -2.17 17.55
C ASN A 177 -4.24 -0.78 17.38
N GLU A 178 -4.92 0.26 17.88
CA GLU A 178 -4.48 1.66 17.79
C GLU A 178 -3.58 2.12 18.95
N ALA A 179 -3.25 1.24 19.91
CA ALA A 179 -2.46 1.60 21.10
C ALA A 179 -1.08 2.19 20.77
N CYS A 180 -0.53 1.93 19.57
CA CYS A 180 0.71 2.52 19.11
C CYS A 180 0.63 4.05 18.89
N VAL A 181 -0.56 4.58 18.60
CA VAL A 181 -0.81 6.03 18.41
C VAL A 181 -0.92 6.76 19.74
N ASP A 182 -1.54 6.13 20.75
CA ASP A 182 -1.71 6.70 22.10
C ASP A 182 -0.38 7.01 22.82
N THR A 183 0.71 6.38 22.38
CA THR A 183 2.05 6.58 22.94
C THR A 183 2.84 7.73 22.30
N GLN A 184 2.29 8.37 21.26
CA GLN A 184 2.91 9.49 20.55
C GLN A 184 2.61 10.81 21.28
N THR A 185 3.35 11.09 22.36
CA THR A 185 3.35 12.42 23.03
C THR A 185 4.37 13.37 22.44
#